data_AF-A0A2R4VPK8-F1
#
_entry.id   AF-A0A2R4VPK8-F1
#
_cell.length_a   1.000
_cell.length_b   1.000
_cell.length_c   1.000
_cell.angle_alpha   90.00
_cell.angle_beta   90.00
_cell.angle_gamma   90.00
#
_symmetry.space_group_name_H-M   'P 1'
#
loop_
_entity.id
_entity.type
_entity.pdbx_description
1 polymer ?
#
loop_
_entity_poly.entity_id
_entity_poly.type
_entity_poly.pdbx_seq_one_letter_code
_entity_poly.pdbx_strand_id
1 'polypeptide(L)' 'MGRIVEMAFTGLWVLKRQGVLAEVGGRLYWPDRPSLEQAAAQAGIPLSDVAVHTGRLDATSR' A
#
# COMPACT_ATOMS: atom_id res chain seq x y z
N MET A 1 -13.93 0.45 -1.53
CA MET A 1 -12.74 1.32 -1.49
C MET A 1 -11.60 0.61 -0.78
N GLY A 2 -10.40 0.63 -1.36
CA GLY A 2 -9.17 0.15 -0.74
C GLY A 2 -8.41 1.27 -0.03
N ARG A 3 -7.57 0.91 0.93
CA ARG A 3 -6.67 1.84 1.64
C ARG A 3 -5.24 1.42 1.42
N ILE A 4 -4.39 2.38 1.07
CA ILE A 4 -2.95 2.18 0.97
C ILE A 4 -2.36 2.19 2.38
N VAL A 5 -1.46 1.24 2.65
CA VAL A 5 -0.66 1.19 3.87
C VAL A 5 0.81 1.07 3.49
N GLU A 6 1.65 1.97 3.99
CA GLU A 6 3.10 1.85 3.95
C GLU A 6 3.59 1.09 5.19
N MET A 7 4.31 -0.01 4.95
CA MET A 7 4.99 -0.83 5.95
C MET A 7 6.37 -0.21 6.22
N ALA A 8 6.44 0.71 7.19
CA ALA A 8 7.60 1.58 7.39
C ALA A 8 8.92 0.80 7.55
N PHE A 9 8.93 -0.30 8.31
CA PHE A 9 10.17 -1.06 8.53
C PHE A 9 10.72 -1.73 7.26
N THR A 10 9.85 -2.13 6.34
CA THR A 10 10.25 -2.84 5.11
C THR A 10 10.26 -1.93 3.88
N GLY A 11 9.65 -0.74 3.95
CA GLY A 11 9.40 0.14 2.81
C GLY A 11 8.35 -0.39 1.83
N LEU A 12 7.67 -1.50 2.16
CA LEU A 12 6.67 -2.10 1.27
C LEU A 12 5.33 -1.39 1.37
N TRP A 13 4.61 -1.38 0.26
CA TRP A 13 3.28 -0.82 0.16
C TRP A 13 2.27 -1.94 0.00
N VAL A 14 1.18 -1.89 0.76
CA VAL A 14 0.12 -2.92 0.71
C VAL A 14 -1.26 -2.29 0.58
N LEU A 15 -2.19 -3.04 -0.01
CA LEU A 15 -3.58 -2.63 -0.16
C LEU A 15 -4.43 -3.34 0.88
N LYS A 16 -5.14 -2.58 1.73
CA LYS A 16 -6.16 -3.13 2.64
C LYS A 16 -7.56 -2.91 2.08
N ARG A 17 -8.39 -3.95 2.06
CA ARG A 17 -9.82 -3.86 1.72
C ARG A 17 -10.62 -4.77 2.64
N GLN A 18 -11.75 -4.28 3.15
CA GLN A 18 -12.66 -5.07 4.01
C GLN A 18 -11.96 -5.76 5.20
N GLY A 19 -10.97 -5.10 5.79
CA GLY A 19 -10.27 -5.61 6.97
C GLY A 19 -9.02 -6.46 6.68
N VAL A 20 -8.82 -6.90 5.45
CA VAL A 20 -7.72 -7.81 5.07
C VAL A 20 -6.78 -7.20 4.03
N LEU A 21 -5.60 -7.79 3.84
CA LEU A 21 -4.77 -7.48 2.68
C LEU A 21 -5.46 -7.99 1.42
N ALA A 22 -5.57 -7.12 0.42
CA ALA A 22 -6.17 -7.43 -0.85
C ALA A 22 -5.09 -7.89 -1.83
N GLU A 23 -5.26 -9.09 -2.36
CA GLU A 23 -4.45 -9.56 -3.48
C GLU A 23 -4.91 -8.84 -4.76
N VAL A 24 -3.96 -8.29 -5.52
CA VAL A 24 -4.20 -7.64 -6.80
C VAL A 24 -3.16 -8.14 -7.80
N GLY A 25 -3.63 -8.79 -8.87
CA GLY A 25 -2.75 -9.36 -9.89
C GLY A 25 -1.75 -10.39 -9.34
N GLY A 26 -2.17 -11.23 -8.37
CA GLY A 26 -1.30 -12.23 -7.75
C GLY A 26 -0.32 -11.70 -6.70
N ARG A 27 -0.40 -10.41 -6.35
CA ARG A 27 0.52 -9.74 -5.42
C ARG A 27 -0.23 -9.16 -4.22
N LEU A 28 0.41 -9.24 -3.06
CA LEU A 28 -0.07 -8.66 -1.79
C LEU A 28 0.70 -7.39 -1.39
N TYR A 29 1.83 -7.11 -2.04
CA TYR A 29 2.70 -5.98 -1.73
C TYR A 29 3.41 -5.44 -2.97
N TRP A 30 3.82 -4.18 -2.88
CA TRP A 30 4.51 -3.42 -3.92
C TRP A 30 5.73 -2.69 -3.34
N PRO A 31 6.77 -2.45 -4.17
CA PRO A 31 7.96 -1.73 -3.72
C PRO A 31 7.73 -0.23 -3.53
N ASP A 32 6.71 0.34 -4.18
CA ASP A 32 6.41 1.76 -4.16
C ASP A 32 4.91 2.03 -4.33
N ARG A 33 4.49 3.22 -3.90
CA ARG A 33 3.09 3.68 -3.98
C ARG A 33 2.56 3.74 -5.43
N PRO A 34 3.27 4.33 -6.41
CA PRO A 34 2.77 4.39 -7.79
C PRO A 34 2.47 3.02 -8.40
N SER A 35 3.32 2.02 -8.15
CA SER A 35 3.11 0.65 -8.63
C SER A 35 1.85 0.01 -8.03
N LEU A 36 1.56 0.28 -6.76
CA LEU A 36 0.33 -0.16 -6.11
C LEU A 36 -0.90 0.54 -6.70
N GLU A 37 -0.83 1.87 -6.87
CA GLU A 37 -1.92 2.67 -7.45
C GLU A 37 -2.26 2.20 -8.87
N GLN A 38 -1.23 1.92 -9.68
CA GLN A 38 -1.42 1.36 -11.02
C GLN A 38 -2.11 -0.01 -10.97
N ALA A 39 -1.68 -0.91 -10.09
CA ALA A 39 -2.31 -2.22 -9.94
C ALA A 39 -3.78 -2.11 -9.49
N ALA A 40 -4.08 -1.20 -8.56
CA ALA A 40 -5.45 -0.94 -8.12
C ALA A 40 -6.32 -0.37 -9.25
N ALA A 41 -5.78 0.56 -10.05
CA ALA A 41 -6.48 1.11 -11.20
C ALA A 41 -6.79 0.03 -12.26
N GLN A 42 -5.82 -0.83 -12.57
CA GLN A 42 -6.01 -1.96 -13.49
C GLN A 42 -7.06 -2.95 -13.00
N ALA A 43 -7.17 -3.14 -11.68
CA ALA A 43 -8.16 -4.01 -11.06
C ALA A 43 -9.52 -3.33 -10.79
N GLY A 44 -9.69 -2.06 -11.16
CA GLY A 44 -10.92 -1.30 -10.91
C GLY A 44 -11.22 -1.08 -9.42
N ILE A 45 -10.20 -1.04 -8.58
CA ILE A 45 -10.35 -0.85 -7.13
C ILE A 45 -10.21 0.64 -6.81
N PRO A 46 -11.29 1.35 -6.43
CA PRO A 46 -11.18 2.74 -6.00
C PRO A 46 -10.39 2.81 -4.68
N LEU A 47 -9.45 3.74 -4.62
CA LEU A 47 -8.58 3.96 -3.47
C LEU A 47 -9.04 5.16 -2.65
N SER A 48 -8.75 5.11 -1.36
CA SER A 48 -8.81 6.27 -0.46
C SER A 48 -7.66 7.22 -0.76
N ASP A 49 -7.92 8.54 -0.72
CA ASP A 49 -6.88 9.57 -0.88
C ASP A 49 -5.87 9.59 0.28
N VAL A 50 -6.25 9.02 1.43
CA VAL A 50 -5.39 8.88 2.61
C VAL A 50 -4.65 7.55 2.59
N ALA A 51 -3.33 7.62 2.76
CA ALA A 51 -2.46 6.48 3.04
C ALA A 51 -2.16 6.38 4.55
N VAL A 52 -2.01 5.15 5.04
CA VAL A 52 -1.60 4.89 6.44
C VAL A 52 -0.11 4.59 6.46
N HIS A 53 0.65 5.39 7.19
CA HIS A 53 2.06 5.14 7.46
C HIS A 53 2.19 4.41 8.79
N THR A 54 2.78 3.21 8.79
CA THR A 54 2.88 2.38 10.01
C THR A 54 4.02 2.78 10.96
N GLY A 55 4.79 3.80 10.60
CA GLY A 55 5.84 4.37 11.43
C GLY A 55 6.47 5.59 10.78
N ARG A 56 7.37 6.25 11.51
CA ARG A 56 8.28 7.26 10.97
C ARG A 56 9.65 6.63 10.83
N LEU A 57 10.09 6.38 9.60
CA LEU A 57 11.52 6.28 9.33
C LEU A 57 12.04 7.71 9.24
N ASP A 58 12.32 8.33 10.38
CA ASP A 58 13.18 9.50 10.36
C ASP A 58 14.52 9.02 9.75
N ALA A 59 14.93 9.60 8.62
CA ALA A 59 16.10 9.16 7.82
C ALA A 59 17.43 9.21 8.60
N THR A 60 17.41 9.67 9.85
CA THR A 60 18.51 9.76 10.82
C THR A 60 18.61 8.59 11.79
N SER A 61 17.69 7.62 11.77
CA SER A 61 17.83 6.39 12.58
C SER A 61 18.58 5.31 11.80
N ARG A 62 19.88 5.50 11.59
CA ARG A 62 20.84 4.46 11.25
C ARG A 62 22.14 4.67 12.00
#